data_AF-A0A3B9LGZ9-F1
#
_entry.id   AF-A0A3B9LGZ9-F1
#
_cell.length_a   1.000
_cell.length_b   1.000
_cell.length_c   1.000
_cell.angle_alpha   90.00
_cell.angle_beta   90.00
_cell.angle_gamma   90.00
#
_symmetry.space_group_name_H-M   'P 1'
#
loop_
_entity.id
_entity.type
_entity.pdbx_description
1 polymer ?
#
loop_
_entity_poly.entity_id
_entity_poly.type
_entity_poly.pdbx_seq_one_letter_code
_entity_poly.pdbx_strand_id
1 'polypeptide(L)'
;MRPEDLAKAAAANSSPTAEPGGPNRVDIRPLKKTYVKVVVDNEVLKPAFERWISPADGTVEFRGQHITVRVLDRDAVQIKKNGKLVDDDDDDDVTVE
;
A
#
# COMPACT_ATOMS: atom_id res chain seq x y z
N MET A 1 -19.50 -38.63 -10.98
CA MET A 1 -18.16 -38.04 -10.86
C MET A 1 -18.35 -36.59 -10.44
N ARG A 2 -17.80 -36.22 -9.27
CA ARG A 2 -18.04 -34.94 -8.59
C ARG A 2 -17.14 -33.84 -9.16
N PRO A 3 -17.57 -32.57 -9.18
CA PRO A 3 -16.79 -31.44 -9.67
C PRO A 3 -15.64 -30.99 -8.75
N GLU A 4 -15.36 -31.71 -7.65
CA GLU A 4 -14.28 -31.38 -6.70
C GLU A 4 -12.84 -31.59 -7.24
N ASP A 5 -12.66 -31.98 -8.51
CA ASP A 5 -11.33 -32.00 -9.18
C ASP A 5 -10.79 -30.59 -9.51
N LEU A 6 -11.53 -29.52 -9.18
CA LEU A 6 -11.05 -28.14 -9.25
C LEU A 6 -10.11 -27.76 -8.08
N ALA A 7 -9.66 -28.72 -7.27
CA ALA A 7 -8.69 -28.51 -6.19
C ALA A 7 -7.22 -28.45 -6.67
N LYS A 8 -6.97 -28.45 -7.99
CA LYS A 8 -5.61 -28.57 -8.55
C LYS A 8 -5.25 -27.49 -9.57
N ALA A 9 -5.53 -26.22 -9.26
CA ALA A 9 -5.04 -25.09 -10.06
C ALA A 9 -4.78 -23.79 -9.28
N ALA A 10 -4.49 -23.86 -7.97
CA ALA A 10 -4.13 -22.68 -7.17
C ALA A 10 -2.74 -22.79 -6.51
N ALA A 11 -1.86 -23.59 -7.10
CA ALA A 11 -0.43 -23.56 -6.77
C ALA A 11 0.27 -22.57 -7.71
N ALA A 12 0.21 -21.28 -7.39
CA ALA A 12 1.23 -20.26 -7.68
C ALA A 12 0.62 -18.87 -7.45
N ASN A 13 1.31 -18.03 -6.68
CA ASN A 13 0.92 -16.67 -6.32
C ASN A 13 -0.28 -16.56 -5.38
N SER A 14 -0.01 -16.75 -4.10
CA SER A 14 -0.64 -15.97 -3.03
C SER A 14 -0.31 -14.48 -3.22
N SER A 15 -0.74 -13.87 -4.31
CA SER A 15 -1.05 -12.44 -4.32
C SER A 15 -2.40 -12.36 -3.62
N PRO A 16 -2.55 -11.62 -2.51
CA PRO A 16 -3.88 -11.41 -1.97
C PRO A 16 -4.70 -10.76 -3.10
N THR A 17 -5.64 -11.51 -3.66
CA THR A 17 -6.78 -10.94 -4.37
C THR A 17 -7.38 -9.97 -3.37
N ALA A 18 -7.06 -8.69 -3.52
CA ALA A 18 -7.75 -7.63 -2.82
C ALA A 18 -9.21 -7.79 -3.21
N GLU A 19 -10.01 -8.30 -2.28
CA GLU A 19 -11.45 -8.32 -2.41
C GLU A 19 -11.88 -6.90 -2.74
N PRO A 20 -12.73 -6.66 -3.77
CA PRO A 20 -13.17 -5.31 -4.17
C PRO A 20 -14.09 -4.62 -3.14
N GLY A 21 -13.90 -4.92 -1.85
CA GLY A 21 -14.54 -4.28 -0.69
C GLY A 21 -13.74 -4.44 0.61
N GLY A 22 -12.47 -4.88 0.55
CA GLY A 22 -11.57 -4.97 1.70
C GLY A 22 -10.68 -3.73 1.83
N PRO A 23 -10.16 -3.41 3.04
CA PRO A 23 -9.27 -2.26 3.21
C PRO A 23 -7.99 -2.45 2.39
N ASN A 24 -7.64 -1.43 1.59
CA ASN A 24 -6.38 -1.39 0.87
C ASN A 24 -5.23 -1.36 1.87
N ARG A 25 -4.26 -2.25 1.69
CA ARG A 25 -3.04 -2.28 2.49
C ARG A 25 -1.92 -1.60 1.72
N VAL A 26 -1.34 -0.55 2.28
CA VAL A 26 -0.21 0.19 1.70
C VAL A 26 1.02 0.01 2.57
N ASP A 27 2.06 -0.61 2.03
CA ASP A 27 3.37 -0.77 2.64
C ASP A 27 4.32 0.29 2.07
N ILE A 28 4.80 1.21 2.91
CA ILE A 28 5.71 2.30 2.57
C ILE A 28 7.09 1.97 3.12
N ARG A 29 8.03 1.67 2.24
CA ARG A 29 9.41 1.39 2.61
C ARG A 29 10.32 2.57 2.28
N PRO A 30 10.89 3.27 3.27
CA PRO A 30 11.90 4.27 3.02
C PRO A 30 13.19 3.64 2.49
N LEU A 31 13.70 4.20 1.40
CA LEU A 31 15.01 3.92 0.83
C LEU A 31 16.03 4.98 1.27
N LYS A 32 15.59 6.23 1.48
CA LYS A 32 16.42 7.35 1.95
C LYS A 32 15.67 8.15 3.02
N LYS A 33 16.35 9.08 3.69
CA LYS A 33 15.70 9.97 4.65
C LYS A 33 14.75 10.92 3.90
N THR A 34 13.45 10.80 4.15
CA THR A 34 12.42 11.58 3.48
C THR A 34 11.28 11.88 4.44
N TYR A 35 10.57 12.97 4.19
CA TYR A 35 9.37 13.29 4.94
C TYR A 35 8.20 12.53 4.33
N VAL A 36 7.43 11.86 5.18
CA VAL A 36 6.23 11.14 4.76
C VAL A 36 5.06 11.54 5.63
N LYS A 37 3.96 11.86 4.96
CA LYS A 37 2.67 12.10 5.56
C LYS A 37 1.65 11.15 4.92
N VAL A 38 1.02 10.33 5.72
CA VAL A 38 -0.02 9.39 5.30
C VAL A 38 -1.35 9.82 5.90
N VAL A 39 -2.33 9.99 5.04
CA VAL A 39 -3.72 10.23 5.39
C VAL A 39 -4.50 8.99 4.97
N VAL A 40 -5.23 8.41 5.91
CA VAL A 40 -6.08 7.25 5.67
C VAL A 40 -7.53 7.72 5.69
N ASP A 41 -8.36 7.17 4.83
CA ASP A 41 -9.77 7.47 4.68
C ASP A 41 -10.06 8.96 4.36
N ASN A 42 -9.09 9.62 3.72
CA ASN A 42 -9.12 11.06 3.46
C ASN A 42 -9.38 11.92 4.74
N GLU A 43 -9.00 11.41 5.93
CA GLU A 43 -9.07 12.15 7.20
C GLU A 43 -7.95 13.20 7.27
N VAL A 44 -7.97 14.22 6.40
CA VAL A 44 -6.92 15.24 6.27
C VAL A 44 -6.63 15.97 7.59
N LEU A 45 -7.64 16.07 8.46
CA LEU A 45 -7.54 16.67 9.80
C LEU A 45 -6.68 15.85 10.77
N LYS A 46 -6.52 14.54 10.53
CA LYS A 46 -5.80 13.60 11.38
C LYS A 46 -5.00 12.64 10.51
N PRO A 47 -3.82 13.05 10.01
CA PRO A 47 -2.94 12.12 9.30
C PRO A 47 -2.62 10.94 10.22
N ALA A 48 -2.77 9.72 9.69
CA ALA A 48 -2.41 8.50 10.39
C ALA A 48 -0.91 8.46 10.70
N PHE A 49 -0.11 9.14 9.88
CA PHE A 49 1.33 9.22 10.05
C PHE A 49 1.87 10.52 9.47
N GLU A 50 2.73 11.21 10.19
CA GLU A 50 3.36 12.44 9.72
C GLU A 50 4.72 12.59 10.41
N ARG A 51 5.79 12.11 9.76
CA ARG A 51 7.16 12.29 10.28
C ARG A 51 8.21 12.10 9.18
N TRP A 52 9.43 12.50 9.51
CA TRP A 52 10.61 12.08 8.77
C TRP A 52 10.89 10.60 9.04
N ILE A 53 11.02 9.82 7.98
CA ILE A 53 11.42 8.42 8.02
C ILE A 53 12.75 8.24 7.29
N SER A 54 13.41 7.14 7.58
CA SER A 54 14.69 6.76 6.96
C SER A 54 14.73 5.25 6.79
N PRO A 55 15.61 4.69 5.95
CA PRO A 55 15.70 3.24 5.76
C PRO A 55 15.93 2.44 7.06
N ALA A 56 16.42 3.10 8.13
CA ALA A 56 16.56 2.51 9.47
C ALA A 56 15.22 2.36 10.24
N ASP A 57 14.19 3.15 9.93
CA ASP A 57 12.85 3.03 10.53
C ASP A 57 12.13 1.75 10.08
N GLY A 58 12.54 1.18 8.94
CA GLY A 58 11.89 0.02 8.35
C GLY A 58 10.63 0.36 7.54
N THR A 59 9.87 -0.66 7.17
CA THR A 59 8.65 -0.49 6.35
C THR A 59 7.47 -0.14 7.24
N VAL A 60 6.70 0.86 6.84
CA VAL A 60 5.50 1.32 7.56
C VAL A 60 4.27 0.82 6.81
N GLU A 61 3.33 0.21 7.53
CA GLU A 61 2.14 -0.41 6.94
C GLU A 61 0.87 0.35 7.31
N PHE A 62 0.04 0.62 6.31
CA PHE A 62 -1.22 1.34 6.45
C PHE A 62 -2.36 0.51 5.87
N ARG A 63 -3.56 0.65 6.44
CA ARG A 63 -4.77 -0.03 5.97
C ARG A 63 -5.94 0.93 5.98
N GLY A 64 -6.69 1.01 4.89
CA GLY A 64 -7.91 1.83 4.78
C GLY A 64 -8.50 1.81 3.38
N GLN A 65 -9.63 2.49 3.17
CA GLN A 65 -10.30 2.47 1.87
C GLN A 65 -9.56 3.36 0.85
N HIS A 66 -9.26 4.60 1.25
CA HIS A 66 -8.51 5.58 0.49
C HIS A 66 -7.25 5.98 1.27
N ILE A 67 -6.07 5.92 0.67
CA ILE A 67 -4.81 6.23 1.37
C ILE A 67 -4.03 7.26 0.56
N THR A 68 -3.92 8.47 1.07
CA THR A 68 -3.09 9.52 0.46
C THR A 68 -1.73 9.50 1.11
N VAL A 69 -0.69 9.26 0.30
CA VAL A 69 0.70 9.22 0.74
C VAL A 69 1.44 10.42 0.18
N ARG A 70 1.68 11.41 1.02
CA ARG A 70 2.48 12.57 0.68
C ARG A 70 3.94 12.33 0.99
N VAL A 71 4.81 12.44 0.01
CA VAL A 71 6.25 12.22 0.16
C VAL A 71 7.04 13.37 -0.44
N LEU A 72 8.06 13.84 0.28
CA LEU A 72 8.96 14.87 -0.29
C LEU A 72 9.74 14.37 -1.50
N ASP A 73 10.08 13.08 -1.48
CA ASP A 73 10.89 12.44 -2.50
C ASP A 73 10.35 11.02 -2.68
N ARG A 74 9.70 10.78 -3.82
CA ARG A 74 9.09 9.48 -4.12
C ARG A 74 10.14 8.43 -4.42
N ASP A 75 11.27 8.76 -5.02
CA ASP A 75 12.37 7.82 -5.24
C ASP A 75 13.03 7.39 -3.91
N ALA A 76 12.91 8.24 -2.88
CA ALA A 76 13.31 7.91 -1.51
C ALA A 76 12.36 6.93 -0.81
N VAL A 77 11.21 6.55 -1.39
CA VAL A 77 10.28 5.56 -0.83
C VAL A 77 9.80 4.55 -1.86
N GLN A 78 9.57 3.32 -1.44
CA GLN A 78 8.90 2.31 -2.24
C GLN A 78 7.53 2.05 -1.64
N ILE A 79 6.48 2.31 -2.42
CA ILE A 79 5.09 2.17 -1.99
C ILE A 79 4.48 0.96 -2.69
N LYS A 80 3.96 0.03 -1.89
CA LYS A 80 3.30 -1.18 -2.39
C LYS A 80 1.88 -1.23 -1.85
N LYS A 81 0.91 -1.46 -2.72
CA LYS A 81 -0.48 -1.71 -2.35
C LYS A 81 -0.80 -3.18 -2.52
N ASN A 82 -1.25 -3.85 -1.46
CA ASN A 82 -1.57 -5.28 -1.46
C ASN A 82 -0.43 -6.15 -2.02
N GLY A 83 0.83 -5.73 -1.80
CA GLY A 83 2.03 -6.40 -2.33
C GLY A 83 2.39 -6.08 -3.79
N LYS A 84 1.58 -5.32 -4.51
CA LYS A 84 1.84 -4.82 -5.86
C LYS A 84 2.42 -3.41 -5.79
N LEU A 85 3.42 -3.09 -6.61
CA LEU A 85 3.95 -1.72 -6.69
C LEU A 85 2.82 -0.80 -7.18
N VAL A 86 2.53 0.26 -6.41
CA VAL A 86 1.64 1.33 -6.87
C VAL A 86 2.44 2.24 -7.78
N ASP A 87 1.95 2.38 -9.00
CA ASP A 87 2.45 3.35 -9.97
C ASP A 87 1.62 4.63 -9.88
N ASP A 88 2.24 5.76 -10.25
CA ASP A 88 1.75 7.13 -10.00
C ASP A 88 0.37 7.43 -10.62
N ASP A 89 -0.02 6.71 -11.68
CA ASP A 89 -1.13 7.09 -12.56
C ASP A 89 -2.36 6.15 -12.51
N ASP A 90 -2.28 5.01 -11.82
CA ASP A 90 -3.27 3.91 -12.00
C ASP A 90 -4.11 3.56 -10.75
N ASP A 91 -3.98 4.29 -9.63
CA ASP A 91 -4.61 3.89 -8.36
C ASP A 91 -5.49 5.02 -7.75
N ASP A 92 -6.80 4.99 -8.04
CA ASP A 92 -7.81 5.95 -7.53
C ASP A 92 -7.91 5.95 -6.00
N ASP A 93 -7.48 4.87 -5.37
CA ASP A 93 -7.53 4.60 -3.95
C ASP A 93 -6.20 4.82 -3.21
N VAL A 94 -5.09 5.01 -3.93
CA VAL A 94 -3.79 5.41 -3.37
C VAL A 94 -3.19 6.58 -4.14
N THR A 95 -3.44 7.80 -3.65
CA THR A 95 -2.82 9.01 -4.22
C THR A 95 -1.44 9.26 -3.64
N VAL A 96 -0.48 9.61 -4.48
CA VAL A 96 0.89 9.94 -4.08
C VAL A 96 1.20 11.34 -4.58
N GLU A 97 1.57 12.27 -3.69
CA GLU A 97 1.89 13.67 -4.04
C GLU A 97 3.11 14.22 -3.27
#